data_AF-A0A6V7NF09-F1
#
_entry.id   AF-A0A6V7NF09-F1
#
_cell.length_a   1.000
_cell.length_b   1.000
_cell.length_c   1.000
_cell.angle_alpha   90.00
_cell.angle_beta   90.00
_cell.angle_gamma   90.00
#
_symmetry.space_group_name_H-M   'P 1'
#
loop_
_entity.id
_entity.type
_entity.pdbx_description
1 polymer ?
#
loop_
_entity_poly.entity_id
_entity_poly.type
_entity_poly.pdbx_seq_one_letter_code
_entity_poly.pdbx_strand_id
1 'polypeptide(L)'
;MLQRCVPEPQHFRGMRDEEIDNSLWHIERYIKALWLDDKEEKVQIASMYLTDDAMLWWRWRSTEAEKGLCQLKTWEDFVHELKAQFYPEHVEYLVGDNFDGSNIRKP
;
A
#
# COMPACT_ATOMS: atom_id res chain seq x y z
N MET A 1 -29.36 1.88 -15.07
CA MET A 1 -28.39 2.34 -14.05
C MET A 1 -27.85 1.10 -13.37
N LEU A 2 -26.63 0.67 -13.69
CA LEU A 2 -26.02 -0.49 -13.03
C LEU A 2 -25.14 0.04 -11.89
N GLN A 3 -25.65 -0.05 -10.66
CA GLN A 3 -24.79 -0.11 -9.49
C GLN A 3 -23.90 -1.34 -9.68
N ARG A 4 -22.65 -1.13 -10.08
CA ARG A 4 -21.61 -2.12 -9.88
C ARG A 4 -21.38 -2.17 -8.37
N CYS A 5 -21.86 -3.21 -7.71
CA CYS A 5 -21.45 -3.54 -6.35
C CYS A 5 -19.95 -3.82 -6.39
N VAL A 6 -19.14 -2.79 -6.25
CA VAL A 6 -17.72 -2.95 -5.98
C VAL A 6 -17.65 -3.38 -4.52
N PRO A 7 -17.15 -4.59 -4.23
CA PRO A 7 -17.00 -5.02 -2.84
C PRO A 7 -15.99 -4.09 -2.16
N GLU A 8 -16.38 -3.57 -1.00
CA GLU A 8 -15.50 -2.74 -0.18
C GLU A 8 -14.26 -3.55 0.23
N PRO A 9 -13.05 -2.97 0.16
CA PRO A 9 -11.83 -3.62 0.62
C PRO A 9 -11.91 -4.05 2.08
N GLN A 10 -11.25 -5.17 2.41
CA GLN A 10 -11.02 -5.52 3.81
C GLN A 10 -10.01 -4.55 4.43
N HIS A 11 -10.19 -4.28 5.72
CA HIS A 11 -9.32 -3.39 6.48
C HIS A 11 -7.98 -4.07 6.80
N PHE A 12 -6.88 -3.34 6.65
CA PHE A 12 -5.53 -3.85 6.90
C PHE A 12 -5.03 -3.48 8.30
N ARG A 13 -4.72 -4.50 9.11
CA ARG A 13 -4.32 -4.38 10.52
C ARG A 13 -2.81 -4.26 10.76
N GLY A 14 -1.95 -4.67 9.83
CA GLY A 14 -0.49 -4.61 10.04
C GLY A 14 0.19 -5.92 10.50
N MET A 15 -0.44 -7.10 10.39
CA MET A 15 0.05 -8.31 11.06
C MET A 15 0.81 -9.33 10.19
N ARG A 16 0.57 -9.39 8.87
CA ARG A 16 1.23 -10.36 7.98
C ARG A 16 1.49 -9.80 6.58
N ASP A 17 2.54 -10.30 5.94
CA ASP A 17 2.99 -9.85 4.62
C ASP A 17 1.97 -10.13 3.52
N GLU A 18 1.40 -11.34 3.52
CA GLU A 18 0.34 -11.74 2.58
C GLU A 18 -0.94 -10.90 2.76
N GLU A 19 -1.20 -10.38 3.95
CA GLU A 19 -2.36 -9.50 4.19
C GLU A 19 -2.13 -8.10 3.57
N ILE A 20 -0.89 -7.60 3.53
CA ILE A 20 -0.56 -6.30 2.92
C ILE A 20 -0.82 -6.35 1.42
N ASP A 21 -0.24 -7.33 0.73
CA ASP A 21 -0.34 -7.43 -0.72
C ASP A 21 -1.78 -7.64 -1.18
N ASN A 22 -2.54 -8.49 -0.47
CA ASN A 22 -3.95 -8.69 -0.75
C ASN A 22 -4.78 -7.41 -0.50
N SER A 23 -4.51 -6.70 0.60
CA SER A 23 -5.23 -5.45 0.92
C SER A 23 -4.95 -4.37 -0.11
N LEU A 24 -3.67 -4.16 -0.47
CA LEU A 24 -3.27 -3.21 -1.51
C LEU A 24 -3.92 -3.53 -2.86
N TRP A 25 -3.98 -4.81 -3.23
CA TRP A 25 -4.64 -5.24 -4.46
C TRP A 25 -6.15 -4.92 -4.44
N HIS A 26 -6.83 -5.17 -3.32
CA HIS A 26 -8.26 -4.85 -3.16
C HIS A 26 -8.52 -3.33 -3.21
N ILE A 27 -7.70 -2.53 -2.53
CA ILE A 27 -7.79 -1.06 -2.53
C ILE A 27 -7.55 -0.51 -3.94
N GLU A 28 -6.51 -0.97 -4.63
CA GLU A 28 -6.20 -0.52 -6.00
C GLU A 28 -7.36 -0.85 -6.96
N ARG A 29 -7.97 -2.03 -6.83
CA ARG A 29 -9.13 -2.42 -7.63
C ARG A 29 -10.36 -1.56 -7.33
N TYR A 30 -10.57 -1.21 -6.06
CA TYR A 30 -11.66 -0.34 -5.62
C TYR A 30 -11.50 1.08 -6.19
N ILE A 31 -10.31 1.67 -6.04
CA ILE A 31 -9.94 2.97 -6.62
C ILE A 31 -10.16 2.99 -8.14
N LYS A 32 -9.69 1.95 -8.86
CA LYS A 32 -9.90 1.81 -10.31
C LYS A 32 -11.39 1.76 -10.67
N ALA A 33 -12.21 1.12 -9.86
CA ALA A 33 -13.65 1.04 -10.08
C ALA A 33 -14.37 2.37 -9.82
N LEU A 34 -13.79 3.24 -8.98
CA LEU A 34 -14.25 4.61 -8.74
C LEU A 34 -13.79 5.60 -9.83
N TRP A 35 -12.97 5.16 -10.80
CA TRP A 35 -12.39 6.03 -11.85
C TRP A 35 -11.57 7.19 -11.28
N LEU A 36 -10.96 6.99 -10.12
CA LEU A 36 -10.11 8.00 -9.49
C LEU A 36 -8.69 7.86 -10.02
N ASP A 37 -8.19 8.92 -10.63
CA ASP A 37 -6.83 9.01 -11.16
C ASP A 37 -5.96 10.04 -10.48
N ASP A 38 -6.55 10.90 -9.64
CA ASP A 38 -5.79 11.85 -8.84
C ASP A 38 -4.90 11.11 -7.83
N LYS A 39 -3.62 11.50 -7.80
CA LYS A 39 -2.60 10.79 -7.03
C LYS A 39 -2.80 10.96 -5.53
N GLU A 40 -3.24 12.14 -5.10
CA GLU A 40 -3.45 12.46 -3.70
C GLU A 40 -4.74 11.81 -3.20
N GLU A 41 -5.83 11.87 -3.99
CA GLU A 41 -7.09 11.19 -3.66
C GLU A 41 -6.92 9.67 -3.51
N LYS A 42 -6.06 9.05 -4.33
CA LYS A 42 -5.72 7.61 -4.19
C LYS A 42 -5.13 7.29 -2.83
N VAL A 43 -4.17 8.10 -2.38
CA VAL A 43 -3.51 7.94 -1.08
C VAL A 43 -4.50 8.18 0.06
N GLN A 44 -5.34 9.22 -0.06
CA GLN A 44 -6.38 9.52 0.93
C GLN A 44 -7.35 8.34 1.10
N ILE A 45 -7.90 7.80 0.00
CA ILE A 45 -8.82 6.66 0.07
C ILE A 45 -8.15 5.42 0.64
N ALA A 46 -6.93 5.11 0.21
CA ALA A 46 -6.20 3.96 0.73
C ALA A 46 -5.94 4.06 2.23
N SER A 47 -5.66 5.27 2.72
CA SER A 47 -5.46 5.50 4.15
C SER A 47 -6.70 5.22 5.00
N MET A 48 -7.91 5.37 4.43
CA MET A 48 -9.16 5.06 5.12
C MET A 48 -9.33 3.57 5.43
N TYR A 49 -8.61 2.70 4.72
CA TYR A 49 -8.64 1.25 4.91
C TYR A 49 -7.54 0.72 5.84
N LEU A 50 -6.68 1.60 6.38
CA LEU A 50 -5.69 1.24 7.38
C LEU A 50 -6.32 1.22 8.78
N THR A 51 -6.01 0.20 9.58
CA THR A 51 -6.49 0.09 10.96
C THR A 51 -5.36 -0.28 11.92
N ASP A 52 -5.61 -0.14 13.22
CA ASP A 52 -4.68 -0.53 14.29
C ASP A 52 -3.26 0.03 14.09
N ASP A 53 -2.25 -0.83 13.99
CA ASP A 53 -0.84 -0.44 13.88
C ASP A 53 -0.55 0.29 12.55
N ALA A 54 -1.22 -0.09 11.46
CA ALA A 54 -1.11 0.57 10.16
C ALA A 54 -1.67 2.00 10.19
N MET A 55 -2.77 2.22 10.92
CA MET A 55 -3.33 3.57 11.11
C MET A 55 -2.41 4.44 11.97
N LEU A 56 -1.79 3.88 13.01
CA LEU A 56 -0.84 4.61 13.87
C LEU A 56 0.40 5.03 13.09
N TRP A 57 0.96 4.11 12.32
CA TRP A 57 2.07 4.41 11.41
C TRP A 57 1.70 5.51 10.42
N TRP A 58 0.52 5.40 9.78
CA TRP A 58 0.05 6.40 8.82
C TRP A 58 -0.04 7.79 9.44
N ARG A 59 -0.64 7.90 10.64
CA ARG A 59 -0.73 9.18 11.37
C ARG A 59 0.64 9.81 11.59
N TRP A 60 1.63 9.02 12.00
CA TRP A 60 2.99 9.53 12.15
C TRP A 60 3.57 9.97 10.80
N ARG A 61 3.46 9.13 9.77
CA ARG A 61 4.08 9.38 8.47
C ARG A 61 3.45 10.56 7.72
N SER A 62 2.13 10.77 7.84
CA SER A 62 1.46 11.96 7.30
C SER A 62 1.98 13.25 7.93
N THR A 63 2.24 13.28 9.24
CA THR A 63 2.81 14.48 9.88
C THR A 63 4.25 14.77 9.43
N GLU A 64 5.00 13.75 9.04
CA GLU A 64 6.33 13.92 8.46
C GLU A 64 6.25 14.44 7.02
N ALA A 65 5.28 13.98 6.23
CA ALA A 65 5.01 14.49 4.89
C ALA A 65 4.62 15.97 4.91
N GLU A 66 3.74 16.38 5.85
CA GLU A 66 3.36 17.78 6.06
C GLU A 66 4.55 18.68 6.41
N LYS A 67 5.54 18.14 7.12
CA LYS A 67 6.80 18.82 7.46
C LYS A 67 7.82 18.79 6.31
N GLY A 68 7.51 18.14 5.20
CA GLY A 68 8.42 17.97 4.06
C GLY A 68 9.56 16.98 4.31
N LEU A 69 9.43 16.11 5.32
CA LEU A 69 10.43 15.12 5.70
C LEU A 69 10.30 13.79 4.92
N CYS A 70 9.20 13.60 4.19
CA CYS A 70 9.02 12.46 3.30
C CYS A 70 8.19 12.79 2.06
N GLN A 71 8.33 11.96 1.03
CA GLN A 71 7.56 12.06 -0.20
C GLN A 71 6.47 10.98 -0.19
N LEU A 72 5.22 11.40 0.03
CA LEU A 72 4.02 10.55 -0.03
C LEU A 72 3.03 11.10 -1.06
N LYS A 73 3.54 11.60 -2.18
CA LYS A 73 2.74 12.34 -3.17
C LYS A 73 2.06 11.44 -4.20
N THR A 74 2.47 10.17 -4.25
CA THR A 74 1.99 9.22 -5.25
C THR A 74 1.55 7.92 -4.59
N TRP A 75 0.73 7.16 -5.32
CA TRP A 75 0.31 5.82 -4.90
C TRP A 75 1.52 4.89 -4.73
N GLU A 76 2.50 5.01 -5.62
CA GLU A 76 3.72 4.23 -5.60
C GLU A 76 4.56 4.51 -4.35
N ASP A 77 4.71 5.79 -3.97
CA ASP A 77 5.40 6.19 -2.74
C ASP A 77 4.72 5.61 -1.50
N PHE A 78 3.37 5.70 -1.46
CA PHE A 78 2.57 5.15 -0.37
C PHE A 78 2.75 3.64 -0.22
N VAL A 79 2.66 2.90 -1.32
CA VAL A 79 2.87 1.44 -1.32
C VAL A 79 4.28 1.10 -0.88
N HIS A 80 5.29 1.83 -1.36
CA HIS A 80 6.69 1.61 -1.01
C HIS A 80 6.93 1.80 0.49
N GLU A 81 6.50 2.94 1.05
CA GLU A 81 6.67 3.27 2.47
C GLU A 81 5.87 2.31 3.37
N LEU A 82 4.64 1.94 2.98
CA LEU A 82 3.83 0.97 3.72
C LEU A 82 4.50 -0.41 3.76
N LYS A 83 5.00 -0.88 2.61
CA LYS A 83 5.77 -2.14 2.56
C LYS A 83 7.07 -2.03 3.33
N ALA A 84 7.80 -0.92 3.26
CA ALA A 84 9.04 -0.77 4.03
C ALA A 84 8.80 -0.86 5.55
N GLN A 85 7.67 -0.35 6.03
CA GLN A 85 7.29 -0.41 7.44
C GLN A 85 6.91 -1.82 7.90
N PHE A 86 6.04 -2.50 7.14
CA PHE A 86 5.43 -3.76 7.56
C PHE A 86 6.08 -4.99 6.93
N TYR A 87 7.03 -4.80 6.02
CA TYR A 87 7.74 -5.84 5.29
C TYR A 87 9.25 -5.55 5.18
N PRO A 88 9.98 -5.51 6.32
CA PRO A 88 11.37 -5.09 6.35
C PRO A 88 12.32 -6.03 5.57
N GLU A 89 11.99 -7.33 5.44
CA GLU A 89 12.83 -8.31 4.74
C GLU A 89 12.82 -8.16 3.21
N HIS A 90 11.85 -7.47 2.62
CA HIS A 90 11.67 -7.36 1.17
C HIS A 90 12.11 -6.02 0.58
N VAL A 91 12.59 -5.10 1.41
CA VAL A 91 13.15 -3.82 0.98
C VAL A 91 14.46 -4.02 0.20
N GLU A 92 15.15 -5.16 0.39
CA GLU A 92 16.38 -5.50 -0.36
C GLU A 92 16.13 -5.97 -1.80
N TYR A 93 14.91 -6.40 -2.17
CA TYR A 93 14.65 -7.02 -3.48
C TYR A 93 14.29 -6.02 -4.59
N LEU A 94 14.01 -4.76 -4.27
CA LEU A 94 13.60 -3.75 -5.26
C LEU A 94 14.75 -2.82 -5.70
N VAL A 95 15.96 -3.03 -5.20
CA VAL A 95 17.16 -2.24 -5.58
C VAL A 95 18.14 -3.02 -6.47
N GLY A 96 17.88 -4.30 -6.77
CA GLY A 96 18.75 -5.12 -7.60
C GLY A 96 18.17 -5.40 -8.97
N ASP A 97 18.78 -4.82 -10.01
CA ASP A 97 18.59 -5.18 -11.41
C ASP A 97 18.63 -6.71 -11.67
N ASN A 98 17.88 -7.14 -12.70
CA ASN A 98 17.96 -8.43 -13.42
C ASN A 98 17.30 -9.66 -12.78
N PHE A 99 16.07 -9.92 -13.20
CA PHE A 99 15.32 -11.16 -13.00
C PHE A 99 15.99 -12.33 -13.76
N ASP A 100 16.71 -13.21 -13.06
CA ASP A 100 16.91 -14.60 -13.48
C ASP A 100 16.22 -15.48 -12.45
N GLY A 101 15.04 -15.99 -12.83
CA GLY A 101 14.16 -16.82 -12.02
C GLY A 101 14.67 -18.25 -11.81
N SER A 102 15.97 -18.43 -11.58
CA SER A 102 16.59 -19.72 -11.32
C SER A 102 17.28 -19.73 -9.97
N ASN A 103 16.49 -19.71 -8.88
CA ASN A 103 16.72 -20.49 -7.65
C ASN A 103 15.81 -20.01 -6.52
N ILE A 104 14.57 -20.49 -6.50
CA ILE A 104 13.81 -20.60 -5.25
C ILE A 104 13.62 -22.08 -4.97
N ARG A 105 14.60 -22.68 -4.29
CA ARG A 105 14.34 -23.77 -3.36
C ARG A 105 14.40 -23.17 -1.97
N LYS A 106 13.23 -22.91 -1.37
CA LYS A 106 13.13 -22.68 0.07
C LYS A 106 13.25 -24.05 0.78
N PRO A 107 13.97 -24.16 1.91
CA PRO A 107 13.79 -25.27 2.84
C PRO A 107 12.40 -25.23 3.50
#